data_AF-A0A5T0RRF2-F1
#
_entry.id   AF-A0A5T0RRF2-F1
#
_cell.length_a   1.000
_cell.length_b   1.000
_cell.length_c   1.000
_cell.angle_alpha   90.00
_cell.angle_beta   90.00
_cell.angle_gamma   90.00
#
_symmetry.space_group_name_H-M   'P 1'
#
loop_
_entity.id
_entity.type
_entity.pdbx_description
1 polymer ?
#
loop_
_entity_poly.entity_id
_entity_poly.type
_entity_poly.pdbx_seq_one_letter_code
_entity_poly.pdbx_strand_id
1 'polypeptide(L)'
;IIVSTGPSLTKQLPLLKKYASKATIFCADSSYPILAKHGIKPDYVLSLERIPLTSEFFNNDFGEFDRDVLFVCVSWVYPQTIKYLQKNNRNFMLISRPSDFIKNINFHQYGYVGYGPSVAHMAYEFATHLNYKNIIFIGQDLAYAKDGFSHTKDYSNLDKHEGHFQRDKGKFQCLAYGGNGKVESSGIWTMFRFSLQNTISRNIISTTYNCTEGGARIEGTIEKPFLWACENLLDKDLNKPFEKLEPLSLNKQNEFLLKAYYKVYQSIKHCRDFNKILSNDFENIQSIYLSLNEKEEDINLAIEKIDEFKNKLEDIKQMQDLYEILQPLRTQFELNLAKIYVLNPKTKEDAFNKSILWIKEHLEFMELVYGHIKAQENALIKNILPLEEKLKERKLDKWMERVRR
;
A
#
# COMPACT_ATOMS: atom_id res chain seq x y z
N ILE A 1 12.87 13.49 11.93
CA ILE A 1 13.73 12.29 11.99
C ILE A 1 12.84 11.07 11.76
N ILE A 2 13.17 10.23 10.80
CA ILE A 2 12.51 8.95 10.54
C ILE A 2 13.37 7.85 11.14
N VAL A 3 12.77 7.03 12.01
CA VAL A 3 13.45 6.00 12.80
C VAL A 3 13.02 4.61 12.32
N SER A 4 13.93 3.93 11.65
CA SER A 4 13.79 2.54 11.20
C SER A 4 14.62 1.58 12.06
N THR A 5 14.47 0.28 11.86
CA THR A 5 14.99 -0.78 12.77
C THR A 5 16.32 -1.40 12.36
N GLY A 6 17.01 -0.82 11.38
CA GLY A 6 18.29 -1.31 10.91
C GLY A 6 19.40 -1.27 11.98
N PRO A 7 20.50 -2.00 11.76
CA PRO A 7 21.54 -2.19 12.77
C PRO A 7 22.17 -0.89 13.32
N SER A 8 22.24 0.18 12.50
CA SER A 8 22.82 1.46 12.92
C SER A 8 22.00 2.17 14.00
N LEU A 9 20.73 1.81 14.20
CA LEU A 9 19.85 2.47 15.17
C LEU A 9 20.47 2.47 16.58
N THR A 10 21.03 1.34 17.01
CA THR A 10 21.54 1.14 18.39
C THR A 10 22.49 2.26 18.83
N LYS A 11 23.44 2.64 17.97
CA LYS A 11 24.42 3.70 18.28
C LYS A 11 23.83 5.10 18.21
N GLN A 12 22.67 5.27 17.57
CA GLN A 12 21.99 6.56 17.39
C GLN A 12 21.01 6.87 18.52
N LEU A 13 20.52 5.86 19.27
CA LEU A 13 19.53 6.02 20.34
C LEU A 13 19.93 7.02 21.44
N PRO A 14 21.17 7.01 21.99
CA PRO A 14 21.55 7.97 23.03
C PRO A 14 21.46 9.42 22.54
N LEU A 15 21.86 9.65 21.28
CA LEU A 15 21.82 10.97 20.67
C LEU A 15 20.39 11.38 20.31
N LEU A 16 19.59 10.45 19.78
CA LEU A 16 18.18 10.69 19.50
C LEU A 16 17.46 11.12 20.79
N LYS A 17 17.72 10.46 21.92
CA LYS A 17 17.16 10.81 23.23
C LYS A 17 17.50 12.25 23.63
N LYS A 18 18.76 12.67 23.43
CA LYS A 18 19.22 14.03 23.74
C LYS A 18 18.54 15.11 22.89
N TYR A 19 18.21 14.81 21.64
CA TYR A 19 17.63 15.77 20.68
C TYR A 19 16.13 15.58 20.41
N ALA A 20 15.45 14.69 21.13
CA ALA A 20 14.07 14.31 20.84
C ALA A 20 13.06 15.47 20.95
N SER A 21 13.32 16.46 21.82
CA SER A 21 12.50 17.67 21.93
C SER A 21 12.62 18.61 20.72
N LYS A 22 13.70 18.49 19.94
CA LYS A 22 14.08 19.42 18.87
C LYS A 22 13.69 18.99 17.47
N ALA A 23 13.14 17.79 17.33
CA ALA A 23 12.77 17.23 16.03
C ALA A 23 11.48 16.46 16.12
N THR A 24 10.63 16.53 15.10
CA THR A 24 9.54 15.57 14.95
C THR A 24 10.09 14.18 14.66
N ILE A 25 9.64 13.17 15.41
CA ILE A 25 10.06 11.77 15.32
C ILE A 25 8.94 10.95 14.69
N PHE A 26 9.22 10.44 13.49
CA PHE A 26 8.42 9.44 12.80
C PHE A 26 9.03 8.08 13.07
N CYS A 27 8.28 7.19 13.68
CA CYS A 27 8.72 5.87 14.10
C CYS A 27 8.06 4.81 13.22
N ALA A 28 8.86 3.92 12.63
CA ALA A 28 8.33 2.67 12.09
C ALA A 28 7.71 1.83 13.22
N ASP A 29 6.64 1.09 12.94
CA ASP A 29 5.99 0.17 13.89
C ASP A 29 6.97 -0.71 14.65
N SER A 30 7.89 -1.37 13.95
CA SER A 30 8.93 -2.22 14.55
C SER A 30 9.93 -1.46 15.44
N SER A 31 10.12 -0.15 15.20
CA SER A 31 11.00 0.71 16.02
C SER A 31 10.33 1.15 17.32
N TYR A 32 9.00 1.11 17.41
CA TYR A 32 8.26 1.70 18.53
C TYR A 32 8.55 1.01 19.88
N PRO A 33 8.53 -0.33 20.00
CA PRO A 33 8.94 -1.00 21.23
C PRO A 33 10.39 -0.70 21.64
N ILE A 34 11.29 -0.54 20.66
CA ILE A 34 12.70 -0.19 20.90
C ILE A 34 12.78 1.23 21.47
N LEU A 35 12.11 2.20 20.85
CA LEU A 35 12.09 3.58 21.35
C LEU A 35 11.49 3.68 22.76
N ALA A 36 10.40 2.94 23.03
CA ALA A 36 9.80 2.85 24.36
C ALA A 36 10.79 2.32 25.41
N LYS A 37 11.50 1.22 25.10
CA LYS A 37 12.54 0.64 25.96
C LYS A 37 13.64 1.64 26.31
N HIS A 38 13.99 2.53 25.39
CA HIS A 38 15.04 3.55 25.60
C HIS A 38 14.49 4.89 26.15
N GLY A 39 13.18 4.98 26.39
CA GLY A 39 12.52 6.18 26.89
C GLY A 39 12.56 7.35 25.90
N ILE A 40 12.40 7.07 24.61
CA ILE A 40 12.37 8.05 23.53
C ILE A 40 10.96 8.09 22.97
N LYS A 41 10.17 9.11 23.32
CA LYS A 41 8.78 9.21 22.85
C LYS A 41 8.72 9.69 21.39
N PRO A 42 8.17 8.90 20.44
CA PRO A 42 7.94 9.38 19.08
C PRO A 42 6.72 10.33 19.02
N ASP A 43 6.61 11.13 17.97
CA ASP A 43 5.41 11.94 17.73
C ASP A 43 4.40 11.17 16.87
N TYR A 44 4.91 10.42 15.87
CA TYR A 44 4.11 9.56 15.00
C TYR A 44 4.66 8.14 15.01
N VAL A 45 3.78 7.15 15.09
CA VAL A 45 4.11 5.74 14.86
C VAL A 45 3.34 5.26 13.64
N LEU A 46 4.03 4.78 12.62
CA LEU A 46 3.42 4.41 11.35
C LEU A 46 3.37 2.90 11.20
N SER A 47 2.30 2.37 10.57
CA SER A 47 2.21 0.95 10.23
C SER A 47 1.57 0.73 8.87
N LEU A 48 2.21 -0.12 8.08
CA LEU A 48 1.85 -0.39 6.69
C LEU A 48 1.43 -1.84 6.43
N GLU A 49 2.09 -2.80 7.08
CA GLU A 49 1.88 -4.21 6.75
C GLU A 49 0.58 -4.79 7.31
N ARG A 50 0.10 -5.84 6.65
CA ARG A 50 -1.18 -6.51 6.93
C ARG A 50 -0.99 -7.97 7.38
N ILE A 51 0.02 -8.21 8.21
CA ILE A 51 0.32 -9.54 8.75
C ILE A 51 0.22 -9.56 10.29
N PRO A 52 -0.07 -10.72 10.92
CA PRO A 52 -0.15 -10.83 12.37
C PRO A 52 1.12 -10.35 13.10
N LEU A 53 2.29 -10.66 12.53
CA LEU A 53 3.58 -10.33 13.14
C LEU A 53 3.75 -8.82 13.39
N THR A 54 3.30 -7.98 12.47
CA THR A 54 3.39 -6.52 12.61
C THR A 54 2.42 -6.00 13.68
N SER A 55 1.27 -6.66 13.90
CA SER A 55 0.35 -6.29 14.99
C SER A 55 0.98 -6.47 16.36
N GLU A 56 1.87 -7.44 16.54
CA GLU A 56 2.50 -7.72 17.84
C GLU A 56 3.41 -6.58 18.32
N PHE A 57 3.89 -5.69 17.44
CA PHE A 57 4.57 -4.46 17.86
C PHE A 57 3.69 -3.51 18.67
N PHE A 58 2.36 -3.69 18.62
CA PHE A 58 1.39 -2.94 19.40
C PHE A 58 0.83 -3.72 20.59
N ASN A 59 1.18 -5.00 20.75
CA ASN A 59 0.76 -5.85 21.86
C ASN A 59 1.59 -5.61 23.14
N ASN A 60 1.57 -4.37 23.61
CA ASN A 60 2.25 -3.91 24.81
C ASN A 60 1.37 -2.84 25.45
N ASP A 61 1.62 -2.52 26.71
CA ASP A 61 0.97 -1.40 27.40
C ASP A 61 2.07 -0.52 28.00
N PHE A 62 2.28 0.65 27.39
CA PHE A 62 3.28 1.61 27.85
C PHE A 62 2.66 2.78 28.65
N GLY A 63 1.36 2.73 28.93
CA GLY A 63 0.64 3.73 29.73
C GLY A 63 0.89 5.17 29.26
N GLU A 64 1.32 6.03 30.19
CA GLU A 64 1.57 7.47 29.93
C GLU A 64 2.59 7.75 28.82
N PHE A 65 3.45 6.79 28.47
CA PHE A 65 4.38 6.94 27.35
C PHE A 65 3.64 7.18 26.02
N ASP A 66 2.46 6.60 25.85
CA ASP A 66 1.66 6.69 24.63
C ASP A 66 0.90 8.01 24.51
N ARG A 67 0.92 8.82 25.57
CA ARG A 67 0.25 10.10 25.59
C ARG A 67 0.84 11.03 24.53
N ASP A 68 -0.05 11.56 23.70
CA ASP A 68 0.23 12.46 22.57
C ASP A 68 0.97 11.81 21.38
N VAL A 69 1.17 10.49 21.39
CA VAL A 69 1.63 9.76 20.22
C VAL A 69 0.46 9.53 19.27
N LEU A 70 0.62 9.86 17.98
CA LEU A 70 -0.37 9.52 16.95
C LEU A 70 0.08 8.27 16.18
N PHE A 71 -0.70 7.20 16.29
CA PHE A 71 -0.52 5.99 15.50
C PHE A 71 -1.21 6.16 14.15
N VAL A 72 -0.45 6.15 13.06
CA VAL A 72 -0.93 6.33 11.70
C VAL A 72 -0.87 4.97 10.98
N CYS A 73 -2.01 4.32 10.82
CA CYS A 73 -2.11 2.99 10.24
C CYS A 73 -2.82 3.05 8.88
N VAL A 74 -2.34 2.31 7.89
CA VAL A 74 -3.15 2.12 6.67
C VAL A 74 -4.47 1.43 6.99
N SER A 75 -5.53 1.77 6.27
CA SER A 75 -6.90 1.33 6.54
C SER A 75 -7.11 -0.18 6.49
N TRP A 76 -6.18 -0.93 5.91
CA TRP A 76 -6.21 -2.40 5.81
C TRP A 76 -5.09 -3.11 6.58
N VAL A 77 -4.55 -2.49 7.64
CA VAL A 77 -3.69 -3.22 8.59
C VAL A 77 -4.40 -4.46 9.14
N TYR A 78 -3.62 -5.41 9.64
CA TYR A 78 -4.19 -6.62 10.22
C TYR A 78 -5.13 -6.27 11.39
N PRO A 79 -6.34 -6.86 11.52
CA PRO A 79 -7.36 -6.39 12.47
C PRO A 79 -6.90 -6.33 13.93
N GLN A 80 -5.95 -7.19 14.31
CA GLN A 80 -5.40 -7.22 15.65
C GLN A 80 -4.64 -5.93 16.01
N THR A 81 -4.03 -5.24 15.03
CA THR A 81 -3.42 -3.92 15.23
C THR A 81 -4.43 -2.95 15.83
N ILE A 82 -5.62 -2.83 15.23
CA ILE A 82 -6.67 -1.91 15.70
C ILE A 82 -7.18 -2.31 17.08
N LYS A 83 -7.35 -3.61 17.33
CA LYS A 83 -7.76 -4.12 18.65
C LYS A 83 -6.76 -3.75 19.74
N TYR A 84 -5.46 -3.90 19.49
CA TYR A 84 -4.43 -3.52 20.46
C TYR A 84 -4.38 -2.00 20.70
N LEU A 85 -4.50 -1.19 19.64
CA LEU A 85 -4.54 0.27 19.78
C LEU A 85 -5.76 0.73 20.60
N GLN A 86 -6.94 0.17 20.34
CA GLN A 86 -8.16 0.46 21.08
C GLN A 86 -8.10 -0.02 22.53
N LYS A 87 -7.58 -1.22 22.78
CA LYS A 87 -7.44 -1.80 24.13
C LYS A 87 -6.71 -0.86 25.10
N ASN A 88 -5.69 -0.14 24.59
CA ASN A 88 -4.86 0.76 25.40
C ASN A 88 -5.25 2.23 25.23
N ASN A 89 -6.42 2.53 24.64
CA ASN A 89 -6.87 3.91 24.38
C ASN A 89 -5.84 4.77 23.61
N ARG A 90 -5.08 4.16 22.70
CA ARG A 90 -4.09 4.87 21.89
C ARG A 90 -4.78 5.77 20.88
N ASN A 91 -4.24 6.96 20.67
CA ASN A 91 -4.72 7.87 19.64
C ASN A 91 -4.24 7.38 18.27
N PHE A 92 -5.14 6.96 17.40
CA PHE A 92 -4.78 6.47 16.08
C PHE A 92 -5.67 7.05 14.97
N MET A 93 -5.09 7.13 13.78
CA MET A 93 -5.81 7.46 12.55
C MET A 93 -5.62 6.34 11.52
N LEU A 94 -6.71 6.07 10.79
CA LEU A 94 -6.66 5.25 9.60
C LEU A 94 -6.46 6.13 8.39
N ILE A 95 -5.53 5.75 7.53
CA ILE A 95 -5.23 6.46 6.29
C ILE A 95 -5.38 5.52 5.11
N SER A 96 -5.80 6.07 3.97
CA SER A 96 -5.95 5.28 2.77
C SER A 96 -4.64 5.19 2.00
N ARG A 97 -4.23 3.95 1.70
CA ARG A 97 -3.26 3.71 0.64
C ARG A 97 -3.94 3.93 -0.71
N PRO A 98 -3.26 4.51 -1.71
CA PRO A 98 -3.84 4.69 -3.04
C PRO A 98 -4.20 3.34 -3.67
N SER A 99 -5.46 3.17 -4.03
CA SER A 99 -5.96 2.08 -4.88
C SER A 99 -7.06 2.63 -5.78
N ASP A 100 -7.43 1.93 -6.86
CA ASP A 100 -8.42 2.48 -7.79
C ASP A 100 -9.83 2.53 -7.18
N PHE A 101 -10.18 1.56 -6.32
CA PHE A 101 -11.42 1.64 -5.54
C PHE A 101 -11.40 2.83 -4.56
N ILE A 102 -10.30 3.02 -3.82
CA ILE A 102 -10.14 4.15 -2.89
C ILE A 102 -10.22 5.50 -3.62
N LYS A 103 -9.59 5.61 -4.80
CA LYS A 103 -9.68 6.81 -5.64
C LYS A 103 -11.13 7.04 -6.11
N ASN A 104 -11.89 6.00 -6.42
CA ASN A 104 -13.30 6.13 -6.82
C ASN A 104 -14.18 6.71 -5.69
N ILE A 105 -13.84 6.49 -4.42
CA ILE A 105 -14.52 7.14 -3.28
C ILE A 105 -14.37 8.67 -3.32
N ASN A 106 -13.35 9.19 -4.02
CA ASN A 106 -13.17 10.60 -4.37
C ASN A 106 -12.98 11.54 -3.16
N PHE A 107 -12.08 11.16 -2.26
CA PHE A 107 -11.62 12.00 -1.14
C PHE A 107 -10.16 12.43 -1.28
N HIS A 108 -9.77 12.80 -2.51
CA HIS A 108 -8.40 13.20 -2.84
C HIS A 108 -7.88 14.38 -2.01
N GLN A 109 -8.75 15.22 -1.45
CA GLN A 109 -8.35 16.37 -0.64
C GLN A 109 -7.59 16.00 0.65
N TYR A 110 -7.73 14.77 1.15
CA TYR A 110 -6.97 14.29 2.32
C TYR A 110 -5.63 13.67 1.93
N GLY A 111 -5.34 13.57 0.63
CA GLY A 111 -4.17 12.89 0.11
C GLY A 111 -4.19 11.38 0.36
N TYR A 112 -3.13 10.72 -0.08
CA TYR A 112 -2.86 9.32 0.18
C TYR A 112 -1.40 9.17 0.57
N VAL A 113 -1.06 8.16 1.36
CA VAL A 113 0.33 7.81 1.65
C VAL A 113 0.49 6.29 1.67
N GLY A 114 1.74 5.84 1.71
CA GLY A 114 2.10 4.45 1.63
C GLY A 114 2.18 3.96 0.18
N TYR A 115 2.53 4.81 -0.79
CA TYR A 115 2.78 4.34 -2.16
C TYR A 115 3.93 3.34 -2.18
N GLY A 116 4.99 3.63 -1.42
CA GLY A 116 6.16 2.79 -1.30
C GLY A 116 5.93 1.44 -0.62
N PRO A 117 6.92 0.53 -0.72
CA PRO A 117 6.79 -0.86 -0.33
C PRO A 117 7.06 -1.13 1.17
N SER A 118 7.41 -0.13 1.97
CA SER A 118 7.67 -0.31 3.41
C SER A 118 7.20 0.89 4.24
N VAL A 119 7.02 0.65 5.55
CA VAL A 119 6.62 1.69 6.52
C VAL A 119 7.57 2.91 6.52
N ALA A 120 8.85 2.73 6.22
CA ALA A 120 9.80 3.84 6.10
C ALA A 120 9.52 4.75 4.89
N HIS A 121 9.04 4.18 3.77
CA HIS A 121 8.60 4.99 2.63
C HIS A 121 7.34 5.77 2.98
N MET A 122 6.38 5.12 3.65
CA MET A 122 5.19 5.77 4.16
C MET A 122 5.54 6.93 5.11
N ALA A 123 6.51 6.75 6.01
CA ALA A 123 6.99 7.81 6.90
C ALA A 123 7.65 8.97 6.12
N TYR A 124 8.41 8.66 5.07
CA TYR A 124 9.00 9.67 4.19
C TYR A 124 7.92 10.49 3.46
N GLU A 125 6.97 9.82 2.80
CA GLU A 125 5.84 10.45 2.12
C GLU A 125 5.04 11.33 3.09
N PHE A 126 4.71 10.81 4.27
CA PHE A 126 3.97 11.55 5.27
C PHE A 126 4.75 12.79 5.76
N ALA A 127 6.06 12.69 6.00
CA ALA A 127 6.89 13.84 6.35
C ALA A 127 6.97 14.87 5.21
N THR A 128 7.01 14.45 3.93
CA THR A 128 6.98 15.38 2.79
C THR A 128 5.63 16.09 2.66
N HIS A 129 4.51 15.41 2.87
CA HIS A 129 3.17 16.03 2.85
C HIS A 129 2.96 17.03 3.99
N LEU A 130 3.63 16.83 5.11
CA LEU A 130 3.69 17.81 6.20
C LEU A 130 4.70 18.95 5.95
N ASN A 131 5.31 19.00 4.76
CA ASN A 131 6.23 20.05 4.33
C ASN A 131 7.47 20.23 5.22
N TYR A 132 7.97 19.14 5.84
CA TYR A 132 9.24 19.21 6.57
C TYR A 132 10.38 19.56 5.61
N LYS A 133 11.11 20.65 5.89
CA LYS A 133 12.25 21.09 5.07
C LYS A 133 13.45 20.13 5.14
N ASN A 134 13.68 19.53 6.30
CA ASN A 134 14.78 18.60 6.54
C ASN A 134 14.22 17.26 7.00
N ILE A 135 14.53 16.19 6.26
CA ILE A 135 14.16 14.81 6.62
C ILE A 135 15.45 14.04 6.88
N ILE A 136 15.58 13.45 8.07
CA ILE A 136 16.79 12.73 8.51
C ILE A 136 16.44 11.27 8.72
N PHE A 137 17.14 10.35 8.05
CA PHE A 137 17.03 8.92 8.26
C PHE A 137 18.02 8.42 9.31
N ILE A 138 17.52 7.64 10.27
CA ILE A 138 18.32 6.85 11.21
C ILE A 138 17.80 5.41 11.25
N GLY A 139 18.69 4.43 11.44
CA GLY A 139 18.34 3.00 11.36
C GLY A 139 17.77 2.55 10.00
N GLN A 140 17.85 3.36 8.94
CA GLN A 140 17.41 3.02 7.58
C GLN A 140 18.53 2.36 6.77
N ASP A 141 19.19 1.34 7.35
CA ASP A 141 20.44 0.81 6.81
C ASP A 141 20.29 0.16 5.43
N LEU A 142 19.19 -0.57 5.19
CA LEU A 142 18.97 -1.35 3.95
C LEU A 142 20.15 -2.30 3.61
N ALA A 143 20.89 -2.70 4.64
CA ALA A 143 22.09 -3.51 4.57
C ALA A 143 22.26 -4.27 5.88
N TYR A 144 22.97 -5.40 5.80
CA TYR A 144 23.38 -6.16 6.98
C TYR A 144 24.54 -5.46 7.69
N ALA A 145 24.59 -5.58 9.01
CA ALA A 145 25.78 -5.23 9.77
C ALA A 145 26.95 -6.20 9.48
N LYS A 146 28.17 -5.83 9.89
CA LYS A 146 29.38 -6.65 9.69
C LYS A 146 29.28 -8.04 10.35
N ASP A 147 28.52 -8.14 11.44
CA ASP A 147 28.23 -9.37 12.16
C ASP A 147 27.05 -10.16 11.55
N GLY A 148 26.48 -9.70 10.43
CA GLY A 148 25.41 -10.36 9.70
C GLY A 148 24.00 -10.06 10.20
N PHE A 149 23.85 -9.23 11.25
CA PHE A 149 22.53 -8.87 11.75
C PHE A 149 21.79 -7.96 10.77
N SER A 150 20.49 -8.22 10.60
CA SER A 150 19.58 -7.46 9.74
C SER A 150 18.92 -6.27 10.46
N HIS A 151 18.83 -6.33 11.78
CA HIS A 151 18.18 -5.34 12.63
C HIS A 151 19.01 -5.10 13.90
N THR A 152 18.65 -4.09 14.68
CA THR A 152 19.21 -3.92 16.03
C THR A 152 18.90 -5.12 16.94
N LYS A 153 19.77 -5.37 17.93
CA LYS A 153 19.63 -6.45 18.92
C LYS A 153 18.34 -6.35 19.76
N ASP A 154 17.74 -5.17 19.84
CA ASP A 154 16.49 -4.93 20.56
C ASP A 154 15.23 -5.26 19.72
N TYR A 155 15.38 -5.69 18.47
CA TYR A 155 14.25 -6.05 17.61
C TYR A 155 13.61 -7.38 18.04
N SER A 156 12.28 -7.38 18.24
CA SER A 156 11.56 -8.50 18.87
C SER A 156 11.51 -9.78 18.03
N ASN A 157 11.68 -9.69 16.70
CA ASN A 157 11.53 -10.83 15.78
C ASN A 157 12.85 -11.22 15.11
N LEU A 158 13.99 -11.05 15.79
CA LEU A 158 15.31 -11.39 15.24
C LEU A 158 15.40 -12.87 14.83
N ASP A 159 14.75 -13.77 15.57
CA ASP A 159 14.65 -15.21 15.27
C ASP A 159 14.07 -15.47 13.87
N LYS A 160 13.13 -14.63 13.42
CA LYS A 160 12.52 -14.73 12.09
C LYS A 160 13.45 -14.33 10.95
N HIS A 161 14.66 -13.85 11.26
CA HIS A 161 15.66 -13.46 10.28
C HIS A 161 16.93 -14.32 10.32
N GLU A 162 16.93 -15.41 11.10
CA GLU A 162 18.03 -16.37 11.09
C GLU A 162 18.23 -16.98 9.69
N GLY A 163 19.50 -17.11 9.28
CA GLY A 163 19.86 -17.63 7.96
C GLY A 163 19.65 -16.66 6.79
N HIS A 164 18.99 -15.51 6.97
CA HIS A 164 18.78 -14.54 5.90
C HIS A 164 20.09 -13.98 5.35
N PHE A 165 21.04 -13.65 6.25
CA PHE A 165 22.36 -13.19 5.83
C PHE A 165 23.05 -14.23 4.97
N GLN A 166 23.10 -15.50 5.39
CA GLN A 166 23.72 -16.58 4.63
C GLN A 166 23.02 -16.82 3.29
N ARG A 167 21.69 -16.71 3.25
CA ARG A 167 20.90 -16.82 2.02
C ARG A 167 21.30 -15.74 1.01
N ASP A 168 21.51 -14.51 1.46
CA ASP A 168 21.68 -13.33 0.60
C ASP A 168 23.16 -12.97 0.33
N LYS A 169 24.07 -13.42 1.19
CA LYS A 169 25.50 -13.08 1.16
C LYS A 169 26.10 -13.32 -0.22
N GLY A 170 26.73 -12.28 -0.77
CA GLY A 170 27.37 -12.31 -2.09
C GLY A 170 26.40 -12.27 -3.28
N LYS A 171 25.09 -12.39 -3.06
CA LYS A 171 24.06 -12.29 -4.12
C LYS A 171 23.58 -10.85 -4.30
N PHE A 172 23.47 -10.11 -3.19
CA PHE A 172 22.98 -8.74 -3.17
C PHE A 172 23.96 -7.86 -2.42
N GLN A 173 24.63 -6.98 -3.15
CA GLN A 173 25.54 -5.99 -2.59
C GLN A 173 25.24 -4.62 -3.19
N CYS A 174 25.48 -3.58 -2.41
CA CYS A 174 25.33 -2.20 -2.87
C CYS A 174 26.44 -1.31 -2.35
N LEU A 175 26.58 -0.12 -2.94
CA LEU A 175 27.55 0.87 -2.52
C LEU A 175 27.32 1.24 -1.05
N ALA A 176 28.39 1.19 -0.26
CA ALA A 176 28.33 1.54 1.16
C ALA A 176 28.09 3.04 1.35
N TYR A 177 27.50 3.41 2.49
CA TYR A 177 27.50 4.78 2.98
C TYR A 177 28.90 5.40 2.89
N GLY A 178 29.00 6.63 2.39
CA GLY A 178 30.27 7.33 2.17
C GLY A 178 30.94 7.02 0.82
N GLY A 179 30.35 6.14 0.00
CA GLY A 179 30.79 5.86 -1.36
C GLY A 179 32.00 4.94 -1.48
N ASN A 180 32.51 4.39 -0.36
CA ASN A 180 33.70 3.56 -0.34
C ASN A 180 33.35 2.09 -0.07
N GLY A 181 33.52 1.24 -1.08
CA GLY A 181 33.30 -0.20 -0.96
C GLY A 181 31.83 -0.62 -1.05
N LYS A 182 31.54 -1.86 -0.67
CA LYS A 182 30.20 -2.45 -0.74
C LYS A 182 29.76 -2.98 0.61
N VAL A 183 28.45 -2.99 0.82
CA VAL A 183 27.78 -3.66 1.95
C VAL A 183 26.87 -4.77 1.43
N GLU A 184 26.75 -5.83 2.23
CA GLU A 184 25.80 -6.92 1.98
C GLU A 184 24.37 -6.41 2.20
N SER A 185 23.46 -6.81 1.33
CA SER A 185 22.05 -6.44 1.36
C SER A 185 21.17 -7.62 0.94
N SER A 186 19.91 -7.38 0.62
CA SER A 186 18.96 -8.39 0.13
C SER A 186 18.26 -7.91 -1.13
N GLY A 187 17.60 -8.82 -1.86
CA GLY A 187 16.76 -8.46 -3.01
C GLY A 187 15.63 -7.48 -2.62
N ILE A 188 14.99 -7.72 -1.48
CA ILE A 188 13.91 -6.86 -0.97
C ILE A 188 14.45 -5.47 -0.62
N TRP A 189 15.58 -5.38 0.09
CA TRP A 189 16.17 -4.09 0.44
C TRP A 189 16.75 -3.35 -0.75
N THR A 190 17.21 -4.06 -1.78
CA THR A 190 17.59 -3.45 -3.06
C THR A 190 16.38 -2.78 -3.72
N MET A 191 15.23 -3.47 -3.76
CA MET A 191 13.98 -2.92 -4.26
C MET A 191 13.50 -1.73 -3.43
N PHE A 192 13.56 -1.83 -2.09
CA PHE A 192 13.24 -0.72 -1.19
C PHE A 192 14.14 0.48 -1.43
N ARG A 193 15.45 0.27 -1.59
CA ARG A 193 16.41 1.35 -1.85
C ARG A 193 16.10 2.08 -3.14
N PHE A 194 15.86 1.37 -4.24
CA PHE A 194 15.51 1.99 -5.51
C PHE A 194 14.15 2.70 -5.47
N SER A 195 13.15 2.12 -4.80
CA SER A 195 11.86 2.78 -4.60
C SER A 195 12.01 4.08 -3.82
N LEU A 196 12.75 4.07 -2.71
CA LEU A 196 13.01 5.24 -1.88
C LEU A 196 13.76 6.32 -2.67
N GLN A 197 14.79 5.96 -3.43
CA GLN A 197 15.54 6.89 -4.28
C GLN A 197 14.65 7.54 -5.34
N ASN A 198 13.73 6.77 -5.96
CA ASN A 198 12.78 7.32 -6.91
C ASN A 198 11.75 8.25 -6.23
N THR A 199 11.36 7.98 -4.99
CA THR A 199 10.51 8.90 -4.23
C THR A 199 11.26 10.18 -3.86
N ILE A 200 12.52 10.07 -3.43
CA ILE A 200 13.38 11.21 -3.10
C ILE A 200 13.66 12.07 -4.35
N SER A 201 13.92 11.47 -5.52
CA SER A 201 14.23 12.22 -6.74
C SER A 201 13.06 13.06 -7.26
N ARG A 202 11.83 12.73 -6.86
CA ARG A 202 10.60 13.50 -7.18
C ARG A 202 10.25 14.51 -6.09
N ASN A 203 10.95 14.48 -4.95
CA ASN A 203 10.72 15.43 -3.86
C ASN A 203 11.39 16.77 -4.18
N ILE A 204 10.59 17.84 -4.22
CA ILE A 204 11.05 19.23 -4.42
C ILE A 204 10.96 20.09 -3.16
N ILE A 205 10.50 19.52 -2.04
CA ILE A 205 10.15 20.23 -0.81
C ILE A 205 11.25 20.07 0.25
N SER A 206 11.76 18.85 0.42
CA SER A 206 12.64 18.50 1.54
C SER A 206 14.07 18.18 1.09
N THR A 207 15.05 18.69 1.82
CA THR A 207 16.40 18.13 1.81
C THR A 207 16.42 16.86 2.65
N THR A 208 16.91 15.77 2.07
CA THR A 208 16.92 14.45 2.71
C THR A 208 18.34 14.08 3.11
N TYR A 209 18.53 13.71 4.38
CA TYR A 209 19.80 13.33 4.95
C TYR A 209 19.80 11.85 5.29
N ASN A 210 20.81 11.14 4.79
CA ASN A 210 21.11 9.79 5.24
C ASN A 210 22.12 9.87 6.39
N CYS A 211 21.71 9.47 7.59
CA CYS A 211 22.60 9.41 8.76
C CYS A 211 22.92 7.99 9.20
N THR A 212 22.72 6.98 8.35
CA THR A 212 22.90 5.57 8.68
C THR A 212 24.33 5.10 8.37
N GLU A 213 25.30 5.65 9.11
CA GLU A 213 26.72 5.28 8.94
C GLU A 213 26.90 3.76 9.10
N GLY A 214 27.37 3.08 8.04
CA GLY A 214 27.51 1.62 8.00
C GLY A 214 26.43 0.88 7.22
N GLY A 215 25.37 1.58 6.79
CA GLY A 215 24.35 1.07 5.89
C GLY A 215 24.69 1.25 4.39
N ALA A 216 23.67 1.11 3.56
CA ALA A 216 23.72 1.36 2.13
C ALA A 216 23.73 2.86 1.80
N ARG A 217 24.40 3.24 0.72
CA ARG A 217 24.21 4.55 0.08
C ARG A 217 22.83 4.60 -0.57
N ILE A 218 22.09 5.65 -0.25
CA ILE A 218 20.77 5.97 -0.81
C ILE A 218 20.93 7.21 -1.69
N GLU A 219 20.86 7.03 -3.00
CA GLU A 219 21.04 8.11 -3.97
C GLU A 219 19.98 9.21 -3.80
N GLY A 220 20.36 10.48 -4.05
CA GLY A 220 19.50 11.64 -3.80
C GLY A 220 19.45 12.12 -2.34
N THR A 221 20.13 11.43 -1.42
CA THR A 221 20.31 11.91 -0.04
C THR A 221 21.68 12.57 0.16
N ILE A 222 21.77 13.44 1.17
CA ILE A 222 23.03 13.98 1.67
C ILE A 222 23.51 13.09 2.82
N GLU A 223 24.66 12.45 2.65
CA GLU A 223 25.28 11.62 3.70
C GLU A 223 25.96 12.51 4.75
N LYS A 224 25.50 12.44 6.01
CA LYS A 224 26.07 13.15 7.15
C LYS A 224 26.01 12.28 8.41
N PRO A 225 27.01 12.31 9.31
CA PRO A 225 26.88 11.69 10.63
C PRO A 225 25.65 12.21 11.38
N PHE A 226 25.00 11.37 12.18
CA PHE A 226 23.78 11.79 12.89
C PHE A 226 24.06 12.97 13.84
N LEU A 227 25.23 13.01 14.47
CA LEU A 227 25.67 14.13 15.30
C LEU A 227 25.74 15.45 14.54
N TRP A 228 26.28 15.43 13.32
CA TRP A 228 26.29 16.62 12.48
C TRP A 228 24.88 17.13 12.23
N ALA A 229 23.93 16.23 11.90
CA ALA A 229 22.54 16.62 11.67
C ALA A 229 21.89 17.19 12.94
N CYS A 230 22.14 16.59 14.11
CA CYS A 230 21.67 17.09 15.39
C CYS A 230 22.20 18.50 15.69
N GLU A 231 23.50 18.74 15.51
CA GLU A 231 24.14 20.02 15.86
C GLU A 231 23.82 21.14 14.87
N ASN A 232 23.63 20.81 13.58
CA ASN A 232 23.50 21.81 12.52
C ASN A 232 22.05 22.05 12.08
N LEU A 233 21.13 21.11 12.33
CA LEU A 233 19.74 21.21 11.87
C LEU A 233 18.72 21.31 13.02
N LEU A 234 19.08 20.93 14.25
CA LEU A 234 18.17 20.88 15.39
C LEU A 234 18.55 21.94 16.43
N ASP A 235 18.56 23.20 15.99
CA ASP A 235 18.96 24.37 16.79
C ASP A 235 17.87 24.82 17.78
N LYS A 236 16.60 24.53 17.49
CA LYS A 236 15.43 25.00 18.26
C LYS A 236 14.70 23.86 18.93
N ASP A 237 14.26 24.09 20.18
CA ASP A 237 13.27 23.23 20.81
C ASP A 237 11.91 23.43 20.12
N LEU A 238 11.21 22.33 19.88
CA LEU A 238 9.87 22.35 19.32
C LEU A 238 8.87 22.41 20.47
N ASN A 239 7.82 23.19 20.30
CA ASN A 239 6.68 23.19 21.21
C ASN A 239 5.89 21.89 21.02
N LYS A 240 6.23 20.88 21.82
CA LYS A 240 5.58 19.57 21.84
C LYS A 240 4.70 19.42 23.09
N PRO A 241 3.54 18.74 22.99
CA PRO A 241 2.99 18.13 21.78
C PRO A 241 2.52 19.19 20.77
N PHE A 242 2.50 18.83 19.48
CA PHE A 242 2.02 19.72 18.43
C PHE A 242 0.52 20.01 18.60
N GLU A 243 0.09 21.17 18.11
CA GLU A 243 -1.31 21.57 18.13
C GLU A 243 -2.19 20.49 17.46
N LYS A 244 -3.26 20.09 18.15
CA LYS A 244 -4.19 19.11 17.62
C LYS A 244 -5.03 19.78 16.53
N LEU A 245 -5.16 19.10 15.39
CA LEU A 245 -6.08 19.54 14.37
C LEU A 245 -7.51 19.32 14.86
N GLU A 246 -8.31 20.38 14.81
CA GLU A 246 -9.73 20.28 15.12
C GLU A 246 -10.44 19.37 14.10
N PRO A 247 -11.32 18.47 14.54
CA PRO A 247 -12.14 17.71 13.62
C PRO A 247 -13.03 18.66 12.82
N LEU A 248 -13.42 18.22 11.62
CA LEU A 248 -14.39 18.96 10.82
C LEU A 248 -15.70 19.17 11.59
N SER A 249 -16.47 20.20 11.22
CA SER A 249 -17.82 20.36 11.74
C SER A 249 -18.66 19.11 11.51
N LEU A 250 -19.58 18.83 12.44
CA LEU A 250 -20.46 17.65 12.35
C LEU A 250 -21.19 17.58 11.00
N ASN A 251 -21.65 18.72 10.48
CA ASN A 251 -22.30 18.80 9.17
C ASN A 251 -21.38 18.34 8.03
N LYS A 252 -20.10 18.73 8.07
CA LYS A 252 -19.13 18.33 7.06
C LYS A 252 -18.77 16.85 7.18
N GLN A 253 -18.66 16.33 8.40
CA GLN A 253 -18.49 14.89 8.63
C GLN A 253 -19.68 14.09 8.06
N ASN A 254 -20.91 14.53 8.32
CA ASN A 254 -22.13 13.91 7.79
C ASN A 254 -22.19 13.96 6.26
N GLU A 255 -21.81 15.08 5.64
CA GLU A 255 -21.69 15.21 4.19
C GLU A 255 -20.72 14.16 3.62
N PHE A 256 -19.54 14.00 4.23
CA PHE A 256 -18.57 13.01 3.76
C PHE A 256 -18.99 11.56 4.00
N LEU A 257 -19.64 11.25 5.13
CA LEU A 257 -20.22 9.93 5.34
C LEU A 257 -21.24 9.57 4.25
N LEU A 258 -22.13 10.50 3.89
CA LEU A 258 -23.11 10.30 2.82
C LEU A 258 -22.46 10.18 1.43
N LYS A 259 -21.42 10.97 1.13
CA LYS A 259 -20.66 10.85 -0.12
C LYS A 259 -19.97 9.49 -0.24
N ALA A 260 -19.36 9.02 0.84
CA ALA A 260 -18.75 7.69 0.89
C ALA A 260 -19.79 6.60 0.64
N TYR A 261 -20.93 6.70 1.34
CA TYR A 261 -22.04 5.75 1.21
C TYR A 261 -22.58 5.70 -0.21
N TYR A 262 -22.81 6.86 -0.81
CA TYR A 262 -23.24 6.97 -2.20
C TYR A 262 -22.26 6.27 -3.15
N LYS A 263 -20.96 6.53 -3.02
CA LYS A 263 -19.94 5.91 -3.88
C LYS A 263 -19.88 4.38 -3.75
N VAL A 264 -19.94 3.87 -2.51
CA VAL A 264 -19.98 2.41 -2.27
C VAL A 264 -21.26 1.81 -2.84
N TYR A 265 -22.42 2.44 -2.63
CA TYR A 265 -23.70 1.95 -3.15
C TYR A 265 -23.74 1.97 -4.69
N GLN A 266 -23.21 3.01 -5.33
CA GLN A 266 -23.08 3.05 -6.79
C GLN A 266 -22.20 1.91 -7.30
N SER A 267 -21.14 1.54 -6.60
CA SER A 267 -20.29 0.40 -6.97
C SER A 267 -21.03 -0.94 -6.83
N ILE A 268 -21.85 -1.11 -5.79
CA ILE A 268 -22.73 -2.29 -5.66
C ILE A 268 -23.70 -2.37 -6.84
N LYS A 269 -24.34 -1.26 -7.19
CA LYS A 269 -25.25 -1.19 -8.33
C LYS A 269 -24.52 -1.49 -9.64
N HIS A 270 -23.34 -0.91 -9.85
CA HIS A 270 -22.51 -1.16 -11.01
C HIS A 270 -22.18 -2.65 -11.15
N CYS A 271 -21.75 -3.31 -10.07
CA CYS A 271 -21.48 -4.75 -10.09
C CYS A 271 -22.71 -5.55 -10.55
N ARG A 272 -23.91 -5.23 -10.04
CA ARG A 272 -25.17 -5.93 -10.40
C ARG A 272 -25.56 -5.74 -11.85
N ASP A 273 -25.55 -4.48 -12.29
CA ASP A 273 -25.99 -4.13 -13.64
C ASP A 273 -25.00 -4.67 -14.66
N PHE A 274 -23.70 -4.56 -14.38
CA PHE A 274 -22.66 -5.09 -15.25
C PHE A 274 -22.64 -6.62 -15.28
N ASN A 275 -22.83 -7.31 -14.15
CA ASN A 275 -22.95 -8.78 -14.13
C ASN A 275 -24.07 -9.31 -15.03
N LYS A 276 -25.20 -8.60 -15.15
CA LYS A 276 -26.28 -8.99 -16.08
C LYS A 276 -25.85 -8.88 -17.53
N ILE A 277 -25.15 -7.79 -17.89
CA ILE A 277 -24.58 -7.59 -19.23
C ILE A 277 -23.59 -8.71 -19.54
N LEU A 278 -22.65 -8.98 -18.62
CA LEU A 278 -21.64 -10.02 -18.77
C LEU A 278 -22.26 -11.42 -18.95
N SER A 279 -23.30 -11.75 -18.18
CA SER A 279 -23.99 -13.05 -18.30
C SER A 279 -24.61 -13.22 -19.68
N ASN A 280 -25.27 -12.18 -20.20
CA ASN A 280 -25.89 -12.23 -21.53
C ASN A 280 -24.85 -12.32 -22.65
N ASP A 281 -23.75 -11.56 -22.55
CA ASP A 281 -22.64 -11.64 -23.50
C ASP A 281 -22.00 -13.04 -23.48
N PHE A 282 -21.80 -13.61 -22.29
CA PHE A 282 -21.21 -14.93 -22.11
C PHE A 282 -22.08 -16.03 -22.73
N GLU A 283 -23.38 -16.05 -22.41
CA GLU A 283 -24.31 -17.03 -22.98
C GLU A 283 -24.37 -16.95 -24.51
N ASN A 284 -24.35 -15.73 -25.07
CA ASN A 284 -24.33 -15.52 -26.51
C ASN A 284 -23.04 -16.07 -27.16
N ILE A 285 -21.87 -15.67 -26.65
CA ILE A 285 -20.56 -16.12 -27.20
C ILE A 285 -20.38 -17.63 -26.99
N GLN A 286 -20.80 -18.16 -25.85
CA GLN A 286 -20.76 -19.60 -25.58
C GLN A 286 -21.66 -20.38 -26.55
N SER A 287 -22.86 -19.88 -26.84
CA SER A 287 -23.74 -20.50 -27.85
C SER A 287 -23.10 -20.50 -29.24
N ILE A 288 -22.48 -19.39 -29.65
CA ILE A 288 -21.75 -19.30 -30.92
C ILE A 288 -20.62 -20.35 -30.92
N TYR A 289 -19.81 -20.38 -29.87
CA TYR A 289 -18.71 -21.32 -29.70
C TYR A 289 -19.12 -22.79 -29.83
N LEU A 290 -20.23 -23.19 -29.19
CA LEU A 290 -20.74 -24.56 -29.26
C LEU A 290 -21.29 -24.94 -30.65
N SER A 291 -21.58 -23.96 -31.49
CA SER A 291 -22.14 -24.15 -32.85
C SER A 291 -21.09 -24.05 -33.98
N LEU A 292 -19.83 -23.77 -33.65
CA LEU A 292 -18.75 -23.57 -34.63
C LEU A 292 -18.54 -24.84 -35.49
N ASN A 293 -18.53 -24.68 -36.81
CA ASN A 293 -18.49 -25.79 -37.78
C ASN A 293 -17.43 -25.62 -38.89
N GLU A 294 -16.19 -25.23 -38.54
CA GLU A 294 -15.07 -24.94 -39.46
C GLU A 294 -15.29 -23.79 -40.46
N LYS A 295 -16.48 -23.18 -40.49
CA LYS A 295 -16.75 -22.00 -41.31
C LYS A 295 -16.09 -20.75 -40.74
N GLU A 296 -15.43 -20.02 -41.62
CA GLU A 296 -14.76 -18.75 -41.31
C GLU A 296 -15.74 -17.67 -40.81
N GLU A 297 -16.96 -17.66 -41.34
CA GLU A 297 -18.04 -16.74 -40.93
C GLU A 297 -18.40 -16.88 -39.44
N ASP A 298 -18.50 -18.11 -38.95
CA ASP A 298 -18.87 -18.38 -37.55
C ASP A 298 -17.76 -17.94 -36.57
N ILE A 299 -16.49 -18.08 -36.98
CA ILE A 299 -15.34 -17.60 -36.20
C ILE A 299 -15.31 -16.07 -36.15
N ASN A 300 -15.53 -15.42 -37.29
CA ASN A 300 -15.54 -13.96 -37.37
C ASN A 300 -16.65 -13.36 -36.50
N LEU A 301 -17.82 -14.00 -36.47
CA LEU A 301 -18.92 -13.60 -35.57
C LEU A 301 -18.52 -13.74 -34.09
N ALA A 302 -17.87 -14.84 -33.71
CA ALA A 302 -17.39 -15.03 -32.34
C ALA A 302 -16.37 -13.94 -31.95
N ILE A 303 -15.43 -13.62 -32.84
CA ILE A 303 -14.42 -12.57 -32.64
C ILE A 303 -15.10 -11.21 -32.47
N GLU A 304 -16.06 -10.86 -33.34
CA GLU A 304 -16.81 -9.60 -33.26
C GLU A 304 -17.49 -9.45 -31.89
N LYS A 305 -18.18 -10.51 -31.41
CA LYS A 305 -18.86 -10.48 -30.11
C LYS A 305 -17.89 -10.41 -28.94
N ILE A 306 -16.75 -11.07 -29.03
CA ILE A 306 -15.68 -10.96 -28.04
C ILE A 306 -15.10 -9.55 -27.99
N ASP A 307 -14.90 -8.89 -29.13
CA ASP A 307 -14.41 -7.52 -29.18
C ASP A 307 -15.44 -6.52 -28.64
N GLU A 308 -16.74 -6.70 -28.94
CA GLU A 308 -17.82 -5.94 -28.30
C GLU A 308 -17.79 -6.07 -26.77
N PHE A 309 -17.54 -7.27 -26.25
CA PHE A 309 -17.37 -7.50 -24.82
C PHE A 309 -16.13 -6.77 -24.26
N LYS A 310 -14.96 -6.94 -24.90
CA LYS A 310 -13.71 -6.33 -24.44
C LYS A 310 -13.81 -4.81 -24.36
N ASN A 311 -14.44 -4.18 -25.37
CA ASN A 311 -14.64 -2.73 -25.40
C ASN A 311 -15.39 -2.21 -24.16
N LYS A 312 -16.31 -3.00 -23.57
CA LYS A 312 -17.02 -2.63 -22.34
C LYS A 312 -16.08 -2.56 -21.13
N LEU A 313 -15.01 -3.36 -21.11
CA LEU A 313 -14.01 -3.37 -20.04
C LEU A 313 -12.95 -2.28 -20.16
N GLU A 314 -12.82 -1.65 -21.33
CA GLU A 314 -11.75 -0.68 -21.62
C GLU A 314 -12.07 0.76 -21.19
N ASP A 315 -13.34 1.10 -20.91
CA ASP A 315 -13.68 2.43 -20.41
C ASP A 315 -13.23 2.61 -18.95
N ILE A 316 -12.01 3.13 -18.77
CA ILE A 316 -11.38 3.39 -17.48
C ILE A 316 -12.25 4.28 -16.57
N LYS A 317 -13.01 5.23 -17.13
CA LYS A 317 -13.85 6.12 -16.32
C LYS A 317 -15.06 5.38 -15.75
N GLN A 318 -15.65 4.49 -16.54
CA GLN A 318 -16.78 3.67 -16.09
C GLN A 318 -16.34 2.53 -15.17
N MET A 319 -15.15 1.96 -15.40
CA MET A 319 -14.64 0.80 -14.69
C MET A 319 -13.77 1.12 -13.47
N GLN A 320 -13.66 2.39 -13.07
CA GLN A 320 -12.71 2.81 -12.03
C GLN A 320 -12.87 2.04 -10.70
N ASP A 321 -14.10 1.72 -10.31
CA ASP A 321 -14.40 0.98 -9.08
C ASP A 321 -14.16 -0.53 -9.19
N LEU A 322 -14.10 -1.06 -10.41
CA LEU A 322 -13.78 -2.46 -10.71
C LEU A 322 -12.32 -2.65 -11.16
N TYR A 323 -11.60 -1.57 -11.45
CA TYR A 323 -10.27 -1.65 -12.03
C TYR A 323 -9.27 -2.37 -11.11
N GLU A 324 -9.39 -2.14 -9.80
CA GLU A 324 -8.53 -2.77 -8.80
C GLU A 324 -8.62 -4.32 -8.83
N ILE A 325 -9.81 -4.87 -9.09
CA ILE A 325 -10.01 -6.33 -9.14
C ILE A 325 -9.78 -6.91 -10.54
N LEU A 326 -10.01 -6.12 -11.59
CA LEU A 326 -9.94 -6.60 -12.98
C LEU A 326 -8.56 -6.44 -13.62
N GLN A 327 -7.75 -5.46 -13.20
CA GLN A 327 -6.43 -5.21 -13.79
C GLN A 327 -5.49 -6.43 -13.70
N PRO A 328 -5.31 -7.09 -12.54
CA PRO A 328 -4.41 -8.24 -12.47
C PRO A 328 -4.91 -9.41 -13.33
N LEU A 329 -6.23 -9.59 -13.39
CA LEU A 329 -6.86 -10.61 -14.21
C LEU A 329 -6.60 -10.36 -15.70
N ARG A 330 -6.78 -9.11 -16.16
CA ARG A 330 -6.45 -8.69 -17.53
C ARG A 330 -4.99 -8.95 -17.87
N THR A 331 -4.05 -8.61 -16.99
CA THR A 331 -2.62 -8.87 -17.22
C THR A 331 -2.34 -10.37 -17.35
N GLN A 332 -2.91 -11.20 -16.48
CA GLN A 332 -2.74 -12.66 -16.57
C GLN A 332 -3.30 -13.22 -17.88
N PHE A 333 -4.47 -12.73 -18.29
CA PHE A 333 -5.12 -13.10 -19.54
C PHE A 333 -4.28 -12.71 -20.76
N GLU A 334 -3.76 -11.48 -20.82
CA GLU A 334 -2.88 -11.02 -21.90
C GLU A 334 -1.61 -11.88 -22.02
N LEU A 335 -1.04 -12.32 -20.89
CA LEU A 335 0.10 -13.24 -20.88
C LEU A 335 -0.23 -14.63 -21.41
N ASN A 336 -1.47 -15.11 -21.23
CA ASN A 336 -1.91 -16.37 -21.82
C ASN A 336 -2.17 -16.23 -23.32
N LEU A 337 -2.84 -15.14 -23.74
CA LEU A 337 -3.07 -14.84 -25.15
C LEU A 337 -1.76 -14.75 -25.94
N ALA A 338 -0.70 -14.17 -25.35
CA ALA A 338 0.61 -14.08 -25.98
C ALA A 338 1.14 -15.45 -26.44
N LYS A 339 0.88 -16.52 -25.67
CA LYS A 339 1.26 -17.90 -26.03
C LYS A 339 0.50 -18.40 -27.26
N ILE A 340 -0.78 -18.04 -27.38
CA ILE A 340 -1.62 -18.40 -28.52
C ILE A 340 -1.15 -17.64 -29.76
N TYR A 341 -0.87 -16.34 -29.64
CA TYR A 341 -0.47 -15.51 -30.77
C TYR A 341 0.82 -16.01 -31.45
N VAL A 342 1.79 -16.52 -30.69
CA VAL A 342 3.06 -17.04 -31.24
C VAL A 342 2.97 -18.43 -31.87
N LEU A 343 1.82 -19.12 -31.77
CA LEU A 343 1.61 -20.37 -32.49
C LEU A 343 1.67 -20.11 -34.00
N ASN A 344 2.43 -20.93 -34.72
CA ASN A 344 2.67 -20.79 -36.16
C ASN A 344 1.90 -21.88 -36.93
N PRO A 345 0.63 -21.64 -37.31
CA PRO A 345 -0.18 -22.64 -37.99
C PRO A 345 0.42 -22.99 -39.35
N LYS A 346 0.49 -24.28 -39.68
CA LYS A 346 1.02 -24.79 -40.96
C LYS A 346 -0.08 -25.21 -41.91
N THR A 347 -1.23 -25.56 -41.38
CA THR A 347 -2.41 -25.99 -42.14
C THR A 347 -3.61 -25.07 -41.86
N LYS A 348 -4.67 -25.21 -42.66
CA LYS A 348 -5.96 -24.54 -42.37
C LYS A 348 -6.58 -25.05 -41.08
N GLU A 349 -6.43 -26.35 -40.79
CA GLU A 349 -6.87 -26.96 -39.54
C GLU A 349 -6.11 -26.38 -38.33
N ASP A 350 -4.80 -26.18 -38.44
CA ASP A 350 -4.02 -25.53 -37.38
C ASP A 350 -4.49 -24.08 -37.13
N ALA A 351 -4.80 -23.35 -38.21
CA ALA A 351 -5.32 -21.99 -38.11
C ALA A 351 -6.70 -21.97 -37.45
N PHE A 352 -7.57 -22.91 -37.82
CA PHE A 352 -8.88 -23.10 -37.18
C PHE A 352 -8.72 -23.40 -35.68
N ASN A 353 -7.91 -24.40 -35.32
CA ASN A 353 -7.65 -24.79 -33.94
C ASN A 353 -7.03 -23.65 -33.11
N LYS A 354 -6.16 -22.84 -33.71
CA LYS A 354 -5.63 -21.63 -33.08
C LYS A 354 -6.73 -20.62 -32.76
N SER A 355 -7.67 -20.39 -33.68
CA SER A 355 -8.83 -19.53 -33.43
C SER A 355 -9.75 -20.08 -32.35
N ILE A 356 -10.00 -21.40 -32.32
CA ILE A 356 -10.75 -22.06 -31.25
C ILE A 356 -10.09 -21.86 -29.89
N LEU A 357 -8.77 -22.02 -29.80
CA LEU A 357 -8.02 -21.78 -28.57
C LEU A 357 -8.13 -20.32 -28.12
N TRP A 358 -8.05 -19.38 -29.06
CA TRP A 358 -8.23 -17.96 -28.78
C TRP A 358 -9.63 -17.64 -28.23
N ILE A 359 -10.68 -18.18 -28.85
CA ILE A 359 -12.07 -17.99 -28.38
C ILE A 359 -12.25 -18.60 -26.98
N LYS A 360 -11.71 -19.80 -26.76
CA LYS A 360 -11.79 -20.49 -25.47
C LYS A 360 -11.13 -19.70 -24.35
N GLU A 361 -9.94 -19.15 -24.57
CA GLU A 361 -9.24 -18.32 -23.57
C GLU A 361 -10.06 -17.07 -23.22
N HIS A 362 -10.77 -16.46 -24.19
CA HIS A 362 -11.67 -15.34 -23.92
C HIS A 362 -12.89 -15.76 -23.09
N LEU A 363 -13.49 -16.91 -23.38
CA LEU A 363 -14.60 -17.44 -22.57
C LEU A 363 -14.16 -17.70 -21.12
N GLU A 364 -12.99 -18.30 -20.91
CA GLU A 364 -12.42 -18.50 -19.56
C GLU A 364 -12.16 -17.15 -18.85
N PHE A 365 -11.66 -16.15 -19.57
CA PHE A 365 -11.49 -14.80 -19.03
C PHE A 365 -12.83 -14.15 -18.63
N MET A 366 -13.88 -14.31 -19.44
CA MET A 366 -15.22 -13.81 -19.12
C MET A 366 -15.78 -14.42 -17.82
N GLU A 367 -15.63 -15.73 -17.63
CA GLU A 367 -16.04 -16.41 -16.39
C GLU A 367 -15.29 -15.86 -15.17
N LEU A 368 -13.98 -15.64 -15.30
CA LEU A 368 -13.17 -15.05 -14.24
C LEU A 368 -13.61 -13.61 -13.93
N VAL A 369 -13.88 -12.78 -14.96
CA VAL A 369 -14.39 -11.41 -14.79
C VAL A 369 -15.70 -11.42 -14.00
N TYR A 370 -16.66 -12.26 -14.40
CA TYR A 370 -17.94 -12.44 -13.71
C TYR A 370 -17.73 -12.86 -12.24
N GLY A 371 -16.88 -13.85 -11.99
CA GLY A 371 -16.56 -14.33 -10.64
C GLY A 371 -16.00 -13.23 -9.74
N HIS A 372 -15.09 -12.40 -10.25
CA HIS A 372 -14.48 -11.30 -9.49
C HIS A 372 -15.50 -10.19 -9.18
N ILE A 373 -16.33 -9.79 -10.14
CA ILE A 373 -17.35 -8.75 -9.92
C ILE A 373 -18.39 -9.22 -8.90
N LYS A 374 -18.80 -10.49 -8.96
CA LYS A 374 -19.70 -11.08 -7.94
C LYS A 374 -19.04 -11.13 -6.56
N ALA A 375 -17.75 -11.46 -6.48
CA ALA A 375 -17.01 -11.43 -5.23
C ALA A 375 -16.92 -9.99 -4.64
N GLN A 376 -16.68 -9.00 -5.49
CA GLN A 376 -16.67 -7.59 -5.12
C GLN A 376 -18.03 -7.13 -4.61
N GLU A 377 -19.12 -7.45 -5.33
CA GLU A 377 -20.49 -7.11 -4.88
C GLU A 377 -20.76 -7.65 -3.47
N ASN A 378 -20.48 -8.93 -3.24
CA ASN A 378 -20.66 -9.57 -1.94
C ASN A 378 -19.80 -8.93 -0.85
N ALA A 379 -18.55 -8.59 -1.17
CA ALA A 379 -17.66 -7.91 -0.24
C ALA A 379 -18.19 -6.52 0.12
N LEU A 380 -18.67 -5.75 -0.85
CA LEU A 380 -19.23 -4.41 -0.62
C LEU A 380 -20.52 -4.48 0.21
N ILE A 381 -21.45 -5.37 -0.11
CA ILE A 381 -22.71 -5.56 0.65
C ILE A 381 -22.42 -5.96 2.09
N LYS A 382 -21.46 -6.87 2.31
CA LYS A 382 -21.10 -7.31 3.66
C LYS A 382 -20.46 -6.19 4.48
N ASN A 383 -19.60 -5.38 3.86
CA ASN A 383 -18.77 -4.41 4.58
C ASN A 383 -19.34 -2.98 4.59
N ILE A 384 -20.47 -2.71 3.94
CA ILE A 384 -21.14 -1.40 4.02
C ILE A 384 -21.88 -1.20 5.36
N LEU A 385 -22.19 -2.27 6.09
CA LEU A 385 -23.02 -2.23 7.30
C LEU A 385 -22.53 -1.24 8.38
N PRO A 386 -21.23 -1.18 8.75
CA PRO A 386 -20.77 -0.22 9.76
C PRO A 386 -20.98 1.24 9.34
N LEU A 387 -20.91 1.52 8.03
CA LEU A 387 -21.19 2.87 7.51
C LEU A 387 -22.68 3.18 7.59
N GLU A 388 -23.56 2.21 7.31
CA GLU A 388 -25.01 2.38 7.46
C GLU A 388 -25.41 2.60 8.92
N GLU A 389 -24.84 1.81 9.84
CA GLU A 389 -25.04 1.97 11.28
C GLU A 389 -24.64 3.38 11.72
N LYS A 390 -23.46 3.85 11.27
CA LYS A 390 -23.00 5.21 11.59
C LYS A 390 -23.94 6.29 11.04
N LEU A 391 -24.49 6.13 9.83
CA LEU A 391 -25.44 7.08 9.26
C LEU A 391 -26.77 7.11 10.04
N LYS A 392 -27.25 5.95 10.50
CA LYS A 392 -28.44 5.83 11.36
C LYS A 392 -28.21 6.50 12.72
N GLU A 393 -27.07 6.27 13.36
CA GLU A 393 -26.68 6.97 14.59
C GLU A 393 -26.68 8.50 14.42
N ARG A 394 -26.33 8.98 13.22
CA ARG A 394 -26.35 10.41 12.86
C ARG A 394 -27.74 10.91 12.42
N LYS A 395 -28.78 10.05 12.44
CA LYS A 395 -30.16 10.35 12.01
C LYS A 395 -30.25 10.78 10.53
N LEU A 396 -29.49 10.12 9.66
CA LEU A 396 -29.41 10.43 8.22
C LEU A 396 -30.20 9.46 7.33
N ASP A 397 -31.13 8.70 7.90
CA ASP A 397 -31.90 7.63 7.24
C ASP A 397 -32.58 8.09 5.93
N LYS A 398 -33.23 9.25 5.97
CA LYS A 398 -33.88 9.88 4.80
C LYS A 398 -32.92 10.02 3.61
N TRP A 399 -31.66 10.34 3.88
CA TRP A 399 -30.64 10.51 2.84
C TRP A 399 -30.13 9.17 2.34
N MET A 400 -30.01 8.16 3.21
CA MET A 400 -29.67 6.80 2.78
C MET A 400 -30.74 6.24 1.85
N GLU A 401 -32.03 6.40 2.18
CA GLU A 401 -33.13 5.97 1.32
C GLU A 401 -33.10 6.67 -0.04
N ARG A 402 -32.76 7.96 -0.07
CA ARG A 402 -32.61 8.72 -1.31
C ARG A 402 -31.45 8.22 -2.17
N VAL A 403 -30.35 7.78 -1.56
CA VAL A 403 -29.20 7.20 -2.28
C VAL A 403 -29.54 5.82 -2.85
N ARG A 404 -30.42 5.06 -2.18
CA ARG A 404 -30.80 3.71 -2.60
C ARG A 404 -31.77 3.67 -3.79
N ARG A 405 -32.59 4.71 -3.94
CA ARG A 405 -33.46 4.94 -5.11
C ARG A 405 -32.62 5.40 -6.30
#